data_AF-A0A0U5H7N2-F1
#
_entry.id   AF-A0A0U5H7N2-F1
#
_cell.length_a   1.000
_cell.length_b   1.000
_cell.length_c   1.000
_cell.angle_alpha   90.00
_cell.angle_beta   90.00
_cell.angle_gamma   90.00
#
_symmetry.space_group_name_H-M   'P 1'
#
loop_
_entity.id
_entity.type
_entity.pdbx_description
1 polymer ?
#
loop_
_entity_poly.entity_id
_entity_poly.type
_entity_poly.pdbx_seq_one_letter_code
_entity_poly.pdbx_strand_id
1 'polypeptide(L)'
;MKIDELELNVRPHNVLLRAGVNSVEVLDTMSDDELLKIHNFNHKCLADVREKLKNFKKSKHWECKYCDYTRPVEYPDDPGFYVCGRCGAEWLDCKVLVSNEI
;
A
#
# COMPACT_ATOMS: atom_id res chain seq x y z
N MET A 1 -5.58 8.43 2.20
CA MET A 1 -4.14 8.79 2.21
C MET A 1 -3.82 9.65 0.99
N LYS A 2 -3.14 10.79 1.16
CA LYS A 2 -2.83 11.72 0.06
C LYS A 2 -1.47 11.40 -0.56
N ILE A 3 -1.28 11.72 -1.84
CA ILE A 3 0.03 11.54 -2.52
C ILE A 3 1.16 12.40 -1.92
N ASP A 4 0.80 13.39 -1.10
CA ASP A 4 1.75 14.22 -0.34
C ASP A 4 2.57 13.40 0.67
N GLU A 5 1.98 12.34 1.22
CA GLU A 5 2.62 11.45 2.20
C GLU A 5 3.68 10.52 1.56
N LEU A 6 3.72 10.43 0.22
CA LEU A 6 4.67 9.58 -0.50
C LEU A 6 6.05 10.24 -0.71
N GLU A 7 6.21 11.52 -0.33
CA GLU A 7 7.44 12.30 -0.53
C GLU A 7 8.04 12.11 -1.94
N LEU A 8 7.17 12.23 -2.95
CA LEU A 8 7.53 12.13 -4.36
C LEU A 8 8.39 13.33 -4.78
N ASN A 9 9.19 13.14 -5.83
CA ASN A 9 9.87 14.27 -6.44
C ASN A 9 8.88 15.34 -6.95
N VAL A 10 9.29 16.62 -6.92
CA VAL A 10 8.45 17.77 -7.27
C VAL A 10 7.75 17.61 -8.63
N ARG A 11 8.43 16.99 -9.61
CA ARG A 11 7.89 16.78 -10.96
C ARG A 11 6.76 15.74 -10.98
N PRO A 12 6.96 14.46 -10.59
CA PRO A 12 5.88 13.47 -10.56
C PRO A 12 4.70 13.91 -9.69
N HIS A 13 4.95 14.53 -8.53
CA HIS A 13 3.88 15.06 -7.66
C HIS A 13 2.99 16.07 -8.38
N ASN A 14 3.58 17.10 -9.01
CA ASN A 14 2.82 18.12 -9.73
C ASN A 14 2.09 17.59 -10.96
N VAL A 15 2.67 16.61 -11.66
CA VAL A 15 2.02 15.97 -12.81
C VAL A 15 0.79 15.19 -12.35
N LEU A 16 0.89 14.42 -11.27
CA LEU A 16 -0.23 13.67 -10.69
C LEU A 16 -1.35 14.60 -10.20
N LEU A 17 -1.01 15.69 -9.51
CA LEU A 17 -2.00 16.69 -9.08
C LEU A 17 -2.76 17.31 -10.26
N ARG A 18 -2.06 17.66 -11.34
CA ARG A 18 -2.69 18.21 -12.57
C ARG A 18 -3.55 17.18 -13.31
N ALA A 19 -3.19 15.90 -13.21
CA ALA A 19 -3.99 14.80 -13.72
C ALA A 19 -5.21 14.47 -12.84
N GLY A 20 -5.38 15.15 -11.70
CA GLY A 20 -6.47 14.89 -10.76
C GLY A 20 -6.20 13.73 -9.80
N VAL A 21 -4.99 13.16 -9.81
CA VAL A 21 -4.59 12.05 -8.92
C VAL A 21 -4.05 12.65 -7.63
N ASN A 22 -4.91 12.75 -6.61
CA ASN A 22 -4.56 13.32 -5.31
C ASN A 22 -4.44 12.27 -4.19
N SER A 23 -4.82 11.02 -4.46
CA SER A 23 -4.96 9.96 -3.48
C SER A 23 -4.04 8.78 -3.81
N VAL A 24 -3.39 8.21 -2.79
CA VAL A 24 -2.49 7.05 -2.95
C VAL A 24 -3.24 5.82 -3.47
N GLU A 25 -4.49 5.65 -3.06
CA GLU A 25 -5.35 4.54 -3.50
C GLU A 25 -5.66 4.61 -5.00
N VAL A 26 -5.91 5.81 -5.52
CA VAL A 26 -6.10 6.03 -6.96
C VAL A 26 -4.80 5.74 -7.71
N LEU A 27 -3.66 6.23 -7.19
CA LEU A 27 -2.36 5.97 -7.77
C LEU A 27 -2.00 4.47 -7.81
N ASP A 28 -2.42 3.72 -6.79
CA ASP A 28 -2.16 2.28 -6.67
C ASP A 28 -3.02 1.42 -7.62
N THR A 29 -4.25 1.86 -7.89
CA THR A 29 -5.17 1.18 -8.81
C THR A 29 -4.88 1.47 -10.28
N MET A 30 -4.17 2.56 -10.59
CA MET A 30 -3.77 2.90 -11.96
C MET A 30 -2.65 1.97 -12.48
N SER A 31 -2.81 1.52 -13.71
CA SER A 31 -1.80 0.75 -14.44
C SER A 31 -0.66 1.63 -14.97
N ASP A 32 0.50 1.04 -15.25
CA ASP A 32 1.66 1.75 -15.78
C ASP A 32 1.35 2.47 -17.10
N ASP A 33 0.59 1.82 -17.99
CA ASP A 33 0.12 2.42 -19.24
C ASP A 33 -0.75 3.66 -19.04
N GLU A 34 -1.65 3.64 -18.05
CA GLU A 34 -2.52 4.78 -17.74
C GLU A 34 -1.70 5.97 -17.20
N LEU A 35 -0.68 5.70 -16.41
CA LEU A 35 0.23 6.74 -15.91
C LEU A 35 1.09 7.32 -17.05
N LEU A 36 1.57 6.49 -17.98
CA LEU A 36 2.36 6.95 -19.13
C LEU A 36 1.55 7.74 -20.16
N LYS A 37 0.22 7.59 -20.18
CA LYS A 37 -0.67 8.45 -21.00
C LYS A 37 -0.81 9.87 -20.45
N ILE A 38 -0.45 10.12 -19.19
CA ILE A 38 -0.54 11.45 -18.60
C ILE A 38 0.46 12.39 -19.29
N HIS A 39 -0.03 13.55 -19.71
CA HIS A 39 0.80 14.55 -20.37
C HIS A 39 1.99 14.98 -19.49
N ASN A 40 3.20 14.98 -20.06
CA ASN A 40 4.47 15.24 -19.38
C ASN A 40 4.90 14.21 -18.32
N PHE A 41 4.26 13.03 -18.31
CA PHE A 41 4.72 11.88 -17.55
C PHE A 41 5.73 11.06 -18.37
N ASN A 42 6.83 10.65 -17.76
CA ASN A 42 7.90 9.91 -18.42
C ASN A 42 8.30 8.69 -17.58
N HIS A 43 9.04 7.74 -18.18
CA HIS A 43 9.47 6.51 -17.50
C HIS A 43 10.24 6.77 -16.20
N LYS A 44 10.95 7.90 -16.09
CA LYS A 44 11.63 8.30 -14.86
C LYS A 44 10.63 8.68 -13.75
N CYS A 45 9.59 9.45 -14.07
CA CYS A 45 8.50 9.74 -13.12
C CYS A 45 7.76 8.45 -12.73
N LEU A 46 7.53 7.53 -13.67
CA LEU A 46 6.90 6.24 -13.38
C LEU A 46 7.71 5.44 -12.36
N ALA A 47 9.02 5.31 -12.59
CA ALA A 47 9.93 4.59 -11.70
C ALA A 47 9.95 5.21 -10.30
N ASP A 48 10.04 6.54 -10.19
CA ASP A 48 10.02 7.28 -8.92
C ASP A 48 8.74 6.99 -8.12
N VAL A 49 7.58 7.09 -8.79
CA VAL A 49 6.28 6.81 -8.20
C VAL A 49 6.18 5.36 -7.72
N ARG A 50 6.54 4.39 -8.57
CA ARG A 50 6.43 2.96 -8.22
C ARG A 50 7.40 2.57 -7.12
N GLU A 51 8.61 3.14 -7.10
CA GLU A 51 9.58 2.91 -6.03
C GLU A 51 9.07 3.46 -4.70
N LYS A 52 8.61 4.71 -4.67
CA LYS A 52 8.06 5.34 -3.46
C LYS A 52 6.82 4.64 -2.96
N LEU A 53 5.90 4.26 -3.85
CA LEU A 53 4.70 3.49 -3.51
C LEU A 53 5.04 2.11 -2.95
N LYS A 54 6.03 1.43 -3.54
CA LYS A 54 6.52 0.13 -3.04
C LYS A 54 7.17 0.27 -1.67
N ASN A 55 7.97 1.32 -1.46
CA ASN A 55 8.60 1.59 -0.17
C ASN A 55 7.56 1.93 0.90
N PHE A 56 6.55 2.72 0.56
CA PHE A 56 5.43 3.04 1.45
C PHE A 56 4.58 1.81 1.83
N LYS A 57 4.45 0.83 0.92
CA LYS A 57 3.82 -0.46 1.22
C LYS A 57 4.70 -1.34 2.10
N LYS A 58 6.01 -1.35 1.86
CA LYS A 58 6.99 -2.12 2.66
C LYS A 58 7.15 -1.58 4.07
N SER A 59 6.99 -0.27 4.27
CA SER A 59 7.05 0.38 5.57
C SER A 59 5.80 0.09 6.41
N LYS A 60 4.90 -0.78 5.99
CA LYS A 60 3.72 -1.18 6.74
C LYS A 60 3.59 -2.69 6.76
N HIS A 61 3.02 -3.21 7.83
CA HIS A 61 2.74 -4.63 7.96
C HIS A 61 1.39 -4.82 8.67
N TRP A 62 0.82 -6.01 8.48
CA TRP A 62 -0.41 -6.39 9.17
C TRP A 62 -0.07 -7.05 10.49
N GLU A 63 -0.74 -6.61 11.56
CA GLU A 63 -0.62 -7.19 12.90
C GLU A 63 -2.00 -7.54 13.46
N CYS A 64 -2.04 -8.51 14.38
CA CYS A 64 -3.23 -8.79 15.16
C CYS A 64 -3.41 -7.72 16.24
N LYS A 65 -4.53 -6.97 16.21
CA LYS A 65 -4.87 -5.93 17.21
C LYS A 65 -4.93 -6.40 18.67
N TYR A 66 -4.95 -7.72 18.91
CA TYR A 66 -5.03 -8.30 20.24
C TYR A 66 -3.68 -8.79 20.80
N CYS A 67 -2.69 -9.04 19.95
CA CYS A 67 -1.44 -9.68 20.41
C CYS A 67 -0.20 -9.34 19.57
N ASP A 68 -0.31 -8.37 18.68
CA ASP A 68 0.74 -7.81 17.80
C ASP A 68 1.44 -8.86 16.93
N TYR A 69 0.80 -10.01 16.74
CA TYR A 69 1.36 -11.08 15.92
C TYR A 69 1.10 -10.80 14.44
N THR A 70 2.15 -10.92 13.63
CA THR A 70 2.15 -10.46 12.23
C THR A 70 1.72 -11.53 11.22
N ARG A 71 1.59 -12.79 11.67
CA ARG A 71 1.42 -13.94 10.79
C ARG A 71 0.05 -14.61 10.97
N PRO A 72 -0.82 -14.58 9.93
CA PRO A 72 -1.98 -15.45 9.89
C PRO A 72 -1.60 -16.89 9.57
N VAL A 73 -2.43 -17.82 10.03
CA VAL A 73 -2.42 -19.23 9.65
C VAL A 73 -3.79 -19.59 9.11
N GLU A 74 -3.83 -20.42 8.06
CA GLU A 74 -5.07 -20.96 7.53
C GLU A 74 -5.63 -22.00 8.49
N TYR A 75 -6.94 -21.99 8.69
CA TYR A 75 -7.60 -22.94 9.57
C TYR A 75 -7.72 -24.30 8.86
N PRO A 76 -7.29 -25.40 9.48
CA PRO A 76 -7.21 -26.70 8.82
C PRO A 76 -8.52 -27.20 8.21
N ASP A 77 -9.64 -26.89 8.87
CA ASP A 77 -10.96 -27.42 8.51
C ASP A 77 -11.79 -26.48 7.62
N ASP A 78 -11.32 -25.24 7.37
CA ASP A 78 -12.04 -24.24 6.57
C ASP A 78 -11.07 -23.46 5.66
N PRO A 79 -10.87 -23.93 4.40
CA PRO A 79 -9.94 -23.31 3.48
C PRO A 79 -10.30 -21.86 3.16
N GLY A 80 -9.32 -20.97 3.29
CA GLY A 80 -9.51 -19.52 3.14
C GLY A 80 -9.96 -18.80 4.41
N PHE A 81 -10.27 -19.51 5.50
CA PHE A 81 -10.43 -18.90 6.83
C PHE A 81 -9.07 -18.77 7.49
N TYR A 82 -8.65 -17.53 7.77
CA TYR A 82 -7.37 -17.23 8.38
C TYR A 82 -7.56 -16.79 9.82
N VAL A 83 -6.73 -17.30 10.72
CA VAL A 83 -6.67 -16.89 12.12
C VAL A 83 -5.29 -16.36 12.47
N CYS A 84 -5.19 -15.52 13.48
CA CYS A 84 -3.92 -15.15 14.08
C CYS A 84 -3.22 -16.39 14.64
N GLY A 85 -2.00 -16.68 14.18
CA GLY A 85 -1.25 -17.87 14.63
C GLY A 85 -0.83 -17.86 16.10
N ARG A 86 -1.04 -16.76 16.83
CA ARG A 86 -0.72 -16.62 18.26
C ARG A 86 -1.95 -16.68 19.16
N CYS A 87 -3.01 -15.93 18.86
CA CYS A 87 -4.20 -15.85 19.72
C CYS A 87 -5.44 -16.57 19.17
N GLY A 88 -5.40 -17.05 17.92
CA GLY A 88 -6.52 -17.75 17.27
C GLY A 88 -7.69 -16.85 16.86
N ALA A 89 -7.59 -15.53 17.02
CA ALA A 89 -8.62 -14.60 16.55
C ALA A 89 -8.74 -14.62 15.03
N GLU A 90 -9.94 -14.47 14.49
CA GLU A 90 -10.19 -14.36 13.05
C GLU A 90 -9.39 -13.19 12.46
N TRP A 91 -8.54 -13.50 11.47
CA TRP A 91 -7.58 -12.56 10.93
C TRP A 91 -8.26 -11.39 10.20
N LEU A 92 -9.37 -11.65 9.52
CA LEU A 92 -10.14 -10.60 8.84
C LEU A 92 -10.67 -9.56 9.83
N ASP A 93 -11.05 -9.98 11.03
CA ASP A 93 -11.55 -9.12 12.10
C ASP A 93 -10.45 -8.47 12.94
N CYS A 94 -9.30 -9.12 13.07
CA CYS A 94 -8.25 -8.67 13.98
C CYS A 94 -7.08 -7.95 13.28
N LYS A 95 -6.92 -8.05 11.96
CA LYS A 95 -5.77 -7.42 11.27
C LYS A 95 -5.87 -5.89 11.32
N VAL A 96 -4.78 -5.26 11.71
CA VAL A 96 -4.58 -3.81 11.65
C VAL A 96 -3.30 -3.51 10.88
N LEU A 97 -3.33 -2.45 10.08
CA LEU A 97 -2.16 -2.04 9.31
C LEU A 97 -1.32 -1.10 10.19
N VAL A 98 -0.12 -1.53 10.53
CA VAL A 98 0.81 -0.81 11.40
C VAL A 98 1.99 -0.31 10.58
N SER A 99 2.48 0.89 10.89
CA SER A 99 3.69 1.44 10.29
C SER A 99 4.92 0.81 10.94
N ASN A 100 5.93 0.48 10.15
CA ASN A 100 7.26 0.14 10.65
C ASN A 100 7.88 1.44 11.18
N GLU A 101 7.64 1.76 12.44
CA GLU A 101 8.42 2.76 13.15
C GLU A 101 9.85 2.20 13.27
N ILE A 102 10.84 2.94 12.75
CA ILE A 102 12.27 2.70 12.99
C ILE A 102 12.63 3.41 14.29
#